data_AF-A0A957QIL4-F1
#
_entry.id   AF-A0A957QIL4-F1
#
_cell.length_a   1.000
_cell.length_b   1.000
_cell.length_c   1.000
_cell.angle_alpha   90.00
_cell.angle_beta   90.00
_cell.angle_gamma   90.00
#
_symmetry.space_group_name_H-M   'P 1'
#
loop_
_entity.id
_entity.type
_entity.pdbx_description
1 polymer ?
#
loop_
_entity_poly.entity_id
_entity_poly.type
_entity_poly.pdbx_seq_one_letter_code
_entity_poly.pdbx_strand_id
1 'polypeptide(L)'
;MSSKRAIVIVLDSVGIGEAPDAAAFGDVGSHTLGNIAQAAGGLNLPHLEALGLANIAILAGVKPQLAPAACYGKMAEVSRGKDTTTGHWELMGIHLHRAFPTYPDGFPADLRAEYARRTGRGWLGNYAASGTVIIEELGAEHMASGKTIV
;
A
#
# COMPACT_ATOMS: atom_id res chain seq x y z
N MET A 1 10.05 -0.87 -38.06
CA MET A 1 8.75 -1.03 -37.36
C MET A 1 8.76 -0.10 -36.17
N SER A 2 7.85 0.87 -36.12
CA SER A 2 7.64 1.65 -34.87
C SER A 2 7.10 0.67 -33.83
N SER A 3 7.80 0.48 -32.70
CA SER A 3 7.32 -0.42 -31.67
C SER A 3 6.04 0.17 -31.06
N LYS A 4 4.98 -0.66 -30.97
CA LYS A 4 3.82 -0.31 -30.16
C LYS A 4 4.30 -0.27 -28.71
N ARG A 5 4.05 0.84 -28.02
CA ARG A 5 4.44 1.05 -26.62
C ARG A 5 3.19 1.15 -25.76
N ALA A 6 3.25 0.56 -24.58
CA ALA A 6 2.31 0.83 -23.50
C ALA A 6 3.06 1.55 -22.38
N ILE A 7 2.42 2.53 -21.76
CA ILE A 7 2.91 3.23 -20.57
C ILE A 7 1.90 2.93 -19.47
N VAL A 8 2.36 2.27 -18.41
CA VAL A 8 1.55 1.96 -17.23
C VAL A 8 2.00 2.87 -16.11
N ILE A 9 1.05 3.60 -15.52
CA ILE A 9 1.29 4.53 -14.40
C ILE A 9 0.49 3.99 -13.22
N VAL A 10 1.20 3.66 -12.13
CA VAL A 10 0.59 3.27 -10.86
C VAL A 10 0.64 4.49 -9.93
N LEU A 11 -0.53 4.99 -9.54
CA LEU A 11 -0.66 5.96 -8.47
C LEU A 11 -0.80 5.17 -7.16
N ASP A 12 0.33 4.89 -6.51
CA ASP A 12 0.38 4.00 -5.35
C ASP A 12 -0.56 4.49 -4.25
N SER A 13 -1.29 3.55 -3.63
CA SER A 13 -2.33 3.76 -2.60
C SER A 13 -3.60 4.56 -3.01
N VAL A 14 -3.75 5.00 -4.27
CA VAL A 14 -4.91 5.80 -4.71
C VAL A 14 -6.16 4.92 -4.97
N GLY A 15 -6.79 4.48 -3.88
CA GLY A 15 -8.04 3.70 -3.92
C GLY A 15 -9.29 4.52 -4.25
N ILE A 16 -10.27 3.89 -4.92
CA ILE A 16 -11.54 4.51 -5.35
C ILE A 16 -12.79 3.89 -4.68
N GLY A 17 -12.63 3.47 -3.42
CA GLY A 17 -13.69 2.88 -2.60
C GLY A 17 -13.32 1.47 -2.13
N GLU A 18 -14.08 0.98 -1.15
CA GLU A 18 -13.87 -0.34 -0.56
C GLU A 18 -14.06 -1.47 -1.59
N ALA A 19 -13.28 -2.53 -1.45
CA ALA A 19 -13.44 -3.76 -2.22
C ALA A 19 -14.60 -4.62 -1.65
N PRO A 20 -15.19 -5.55 -2.44
CA PRO A 20 -16.27 -6.42 -1.96
C PRO A 20 -15.94 -7.25 -0.71
N ASP A 21 -14.65 -7.52 -0.47
CA ASP A 21 -14.12 -8.29 0.64
C ASP A 21 -13.46 -7.43 1.73
N ALA A 22 -13.68 -6.11 1.73
CA ALA A 22 -13.08 -5.18 2.71
C ALA A 22 -13.30 -5.58 4.17
N ALA A 23 -14.42 -6.24 4.48
CA ALA A 23 -14.69 -6.80 5.80
C ALA A 23 -13.64 -7.80 6.29
N ALA A 24 -13.08 -8.62 5.39
CA ALA A 24 -12.01 -9.56 5.72
C ALA A 24 -10.69 -8.87 6.10
N PHE A 25 -10.53 -7.61 5.70
CA PHE A 25 -9.34 -6.79 5.95
C PHE A 25 -9.55 -5.72 7.02
N GLY A 26 -10.75 -5.62 7.60
CA GLY A 26 -11.11 -4.58 8.57
C GLY A 26 -11.29 -3.19 7.96
N ASP A 27 -11.49 -3.09 6.64
CA ASP A 27 -11.47 -1.83 5.89
C ASP A 27 -12.86 -1.37 5.42
N VAL A 28 -13.93 -1.81 6.07
CA VAL A 28 -15.30 -1.41 5.72
C VAL A 28 -15.46 0.10 5.83
N GLY A 29 -16.00 0.73 4.79
CA GLY A 29 -16.16 2.17 4.65
C GLY A 29 -14.91 2.90 4.14
N SER A 30 -13.83 2.19 3.81
CA SER A 30 -12.63 2.81 3.25
C SER A 30 -12.91 3.42 1.87
N HIS A 31 -12.48 4.66 1.65
CA HIS A 31 -12.59 5.31 0.34
C HIS A 31 -11.54 6.41 0.20
N THR A 32 -10.31 6.07 -0.20
CA THR A 32 -9.18 7.02 -0.25
C THR A 32 -9.50 8.30 -1.02
N LEU A 33 -9.81 8.22 -2.32
CA LEU A 33 -10.13 9.40 -3.13
C LEU A 33 -11.35 10.17 -2.62
N GLY A 34 -12.39 9.47 -2.19
CA GLY A 34 -13.64 10.09 -1.68
C GLY A 34 -13.41 10.87 -0.39
N ASN A 35 -12.70 10.26 0.57
CA ASN A 35 -12.39 10.88 1.86
C ASN A 35 -11.45 12.08 1.69
N ILE A 36 -10.44 11.97 0.80
CA ILE A 36 -9.57 13.11 0.48
C ILE A 36 -10.39 14.23 -0.18
N ALA A 37 -11.26 13.91 -1.14
CA ALA A 37 -12.10 14.90 -1.80
C ALA A 37 -13.01 15.64 -0.81
N GLN A 38 -13.60 14.93 0.14
CA GLN A 38 -14.40 15.55 1.19
C GLN A 38 -13.55 16.45 2.11
N ALA A 39 -12.43 15.94 2.62
CA ALA A 39 -11.56 16.68 3.53
C ALA A 39 -10.96 17.94 2.88
N ALA A 40 -10.67 17.90 1.58
CA ALA A 40 -10.14 19.02 0.82
C ALA A 40 -11.20 20.04 0.38
N GLY A 41 -12.49 19.79 0.60
CA GLY A 41 -13.58 20.64 0.07
C GLY A 41 -13.77 20.50 -1.45
N GLY A 42 -13.28 19.41 -2.03
CA GLY A 42 -13.29 19.11 -3.46
C GLY A 42 -11.88 18.98 -4.03
N LEU A 43 -11.69 18.05 -4.96
CA LEU A 43 -10.45 17.89 -5.72
C LEU A 43 -10.49 18.73 -6.99
N ASN A 44 -9.33 19.27 -7.39
CA ASN A 44 -9.14 19.91 -8.70
C ASN A 44 -8.28 19.01 -9.59
N LEU A 45 -8.93 18.10 -10.34
CA LEU A 45 -8.26 17.10 -11.18
C LEU A 45 -8.73 17.18 -12.64
N PRO A 46 -8.56 18.31 -13.35
CA PRO A 46 -9.22 18.57 -14.64
C PRO A 46 -8.85 17.54 -15.72
N HIS A 47 -7.61 17.03 -15.69
CA HIS A 47 -7.17 16.02 -16.66
C HIS A 47 -7.77 14.63 -16.37
N LEU A 48 -7.79 14.19 -15.11
CA LEU A 48 -8.42 12.91 -14.74
C LEU A 48 -9.94 12.99 -14.87
N GLU A 49 -10.52 14.17 -14.62
CA GLU A 49 -11.91 14.47 -14.93
C GLU A 49 -12.20 14.21 -16.40
N ALA A 50 -11.46 14.84 -17.32
CA ALA A 50 -11.64 14.66 -18.77
C ALA A 50 -11.43 13.20 -19.22
N LEU A 51 -10.56 12.44 -18.54
CA LEU A 51 -10.36 11.01 -18.81
C LEU A 51 -11.47 10.10 -18.26
N GLY A 52 -12.38 10.63 -17.43
CA GLY A 52 -13.54 9.90 -16.91
C GLY A 52 -13.41 9.36 -15.48
N LEU A 53 -12.53 9.92 -14.64
CA LEU A 53 -12.36 9.47 -13.24
C LEU A 53 -13.70 9.46 -12.47
N ALA A 54 -14.48 10.54 -12.58
CA ALA A 54 -15.76 10.66 -11.89
C ALA A 54 -16.88 9.82 -12.53
N ASN A 55 -16.65 9.20 -13.69
CA ASN A 55 -17.54 8.19 -14.24
C ASN A 55 -17.38 6.82 -13.54
N ILE A 56 -16.28 6.61 -12.81
CA ILE A 56 -16.05 5.40 -12.00
C ILE A 56 -16.75 5.51 -10.64
N ALA A 57 -16.62 6.67 -9.97
CA ALA A 57 -17.25 6.96 -8.69
C ALA A 57 -17.47 8.48 -8.53
N ILE A 58 -18.51 8.88 -7.81
CA ILE A 58 -18.80 10.30 -7.54
C ILE A 58 -17.75 10.83 -6.56
N LEU A 59 -17.04 11.90 -6.95
CA LEU A 59 -16.01 12.54 -6.13
C LEU A 59 -16.27 14.05 -6.05
N ALA A 60 -16.15 14.63 -4.86
CA ALA A 60 -16.32 16.08 -4.70
C ALA A 60 -15.25 16.83 -5.53
N GLY A 61 -15.69 17.83 -6.31
CA GLY A 61 -14.82 18.64 -7.16
C GLY A 61 -14.47 18.02 -8.53
N VAL A 62 -14.82 16.75 -8.79
CA VAL A 62 -14.59 16.07 -10.07
C VAL A 62 -15.92 15.65 -10.69
N LYS A 63 -16.19 16.07 -11.93
CA LYS A 63 -17.48 15.87 -12.60
C LYS A 63 -17.49 14.70 -13.58
N PRO A 64 -18.54 13.85 -13.60
CA PRO A 64 -18.68 12.84 -14.64
C PRO A 64 -18.74 13.47 -16.04
N GLN A 65 -18.15 12.81 -17.03
CA GLN A 65 -18.10 13.28 -18.42
C GLN A 65 -19.08 12.50 -19.31
N LEU A 66 -19.85 13.20 -20.15
CA LEU A 66 -20.74 12.56 -21.13
C LEU A 66 -19.96 11.88 -22.27
N ALA A 67 -18.82 12.45 -22.65
CA ALA A 67 -17.92 11.95 -23.68
C ALA A 67 -16.47 11.94 -23.15
N PRO A 68 -16.09 10.97 -22.30
CA PRO A 68 -14.76 10.91 -21.72
C PRO A 68 -13.71 10.65 -22.80
N ALA A 69 -12.52 11.23 -22.63
CA ALA A 69 -11.42 11.12 -23.58
C ALA A 69 -10.73 9.74 -23.58
N ALA A 70 -11.07 8.86 -22.63
CA ALA A 70 -10.50 7.53 -22.48
C ALA A 70 -11.55 6.51 -22.03
N CYS A 71 -11.18 5.23 -22.16
CA CYS A 71 -11.90 4.15 -21.48
C CYS A 71 -11.62 4.22 -19.98
N TYR A 72 -12.63 3.89 -19.17
CA TYR A 72 -12.54 3.95 -17.72
C TYR A 72 -13.17 2.71 -17.08
N GLY A 73 -12.77 2.43 -15.84
CA GLY A 73 -13.26 1.31 -15.06
C GLY A 73 -12.54 1.24 -13.72
N LYS A 74 -12.89 0.25 -12.91
CA LYS A 74 -12.17 -0.12 -11.69
C LYS A 74 -11.85 -1.60 -11.71
N MET A 75 -10.82 -1.99 -10.97
CA MET A 75 -10.41 -3.37 -10.79
C MET A 75 -10.65 -3.77 -9.33
N ALA A 76 -10.94 -5.04 -9.11
CA ALA A 76 -10.97 -5.64 -7.77
C ALA A 76 -9.76 -6.58 -7.68
N GLU A 77 -8.98 -6.43 -6.62
CA GLU A 77 -7.84 -7.31 -6.33
C GLU A 77 -8.35 -8.72 -6.00
N VAL A 78 -7.70 -9.74 -6.55
CA VAL A 78 -8.07 -11.15 -6.40
C VAL A 78 -7.18 -11.84 -5.36
N SER A 79 -5.91 -11.41 -5.27
CA SER A 79 -4.94 -11.94 -4.34
C SER A 79 -5.34 -11.67 -2.89
N ARG A 80 -4.98 -12.61 -2.00
CA ARG A 80 -5.32 -12.53 -0.58
C ARG A 80 -4.30 -11.69 0.19
N GLY A 81 -4.07 -10.45 -0.24
CA GLY A 81 -3.17 -9.47 0.36
C GLY A 81 -3.53 -8.05 -0.07
N LYS A 82 -3.05 -7.04 0.66
CA LYS A 82 -3.27 -5.60 0.36
C LYS A 82 -1.99 -4.77 0.45
N ASP A 83 -0.84 -5.45 0.39
CA ASP A 83 0.48 -4.80 0.39
C ASP A 83 0.92 -4.44 -1.04
N THR A 84 1.85 -3.49 -1.14
CA THR A 84 2.37 -3.00 -2.43
C THR A 84 2.88 -4.12 -3.33
N THR A 85 3.54 -5.14 -2.78
CA THR A 85 4.13 -6.21 -3.58
C THR A 85 3.04 -7.07 -4.21
N THR A 86 2.04 -7.47 -3.41
CA THR A 86 0.88 -8.24 -3.88
C THR A 86 0.19 -7.55 -5.06
N GLY A 87 -0.18 -6.27 -4.92
CA GLY A 87 -0.89 -5.54 -5.99
C GLY A 87 -0.06 -5.37 -7.26
N HIS A 88 1.24 -5.07 -7.15
CA HIS A 88 2.12 -4.95 -8.31
C HIS A 88 2.35 -6.30 -9.02
N TRP A 89 2.44 -7.39 -8.26
CA TRP A 89 2.57 -8.74 -8.82
C TRP A 89 1.30 -9.16 -9.56
N GLU A 90 0.13 -8.87 -9.01
CA GLU A 90 -1.15 -9.15 -9.67
C GLU A 90 -1.33 -8.37 -10.96
N LEU A 91 -0.95 -7.09 -10.99
CA LEU A 91 -0.93 -6.30 -12.23
C LEU A 91 -0.06 -6.93 -13.32
N MET A 92 1.01 -7.64 -12.93
CA MET A 92 1.91 -8.35 -13.84
C MET A 92 1.49 -9.81 -14.09
N GLY A 93 0.32 -10.24 -13.61
CA GLY A 93 -0.27 -11.56 -13.86
C GLY A 93 0.06 -12.64 -12.83
N ILE A 94 0.58 -12.28 -11.65
CA ILE A 94 0.89 -13.22 -10.57
C ILE A 94 -0.19 -13.13 -9.48
N HIS A 95 -0.92 -14.21 -9.27
CA HIS A 95 -1.93 -14.32 -8.22
C HIS A 95 -1.33 -14.96 -6.96
N LEU A 96 -1.40 -14.25 -5.83
CA LEU A 96 -1.01 -14.75 -4.52
C LEU A 96 -2.21 -15.31 -3.74
N HIS A 97 -2.19 -16.62 -3.49
CA HIS A 97 -3.19 -17.28 -2.65
C HIS A 97 -2.97 -17.07 -1.15
N ARG A 98 -1.80 -16.57 -0.76
CA ARG A 98 -1.42 -16.32 0.64
C ARG A 98 -0.75 -14.95 0.75
N ALA A 99 -1.26 -14.10 1.64
CA ALA A 99 -0.64 -12.82 1.98
C ALA A 99 0.78 -13.00 2.54
N PHE A 100 1.60 -11.97 2.32
CA PHE A 100 2.82 -11.80 3.10
C PHE A 100 2.48 -11.54 4.58
N PRO A 101 3.26 -12.09 5.52
CA PRO A 101 3.06 -11.82 6.94
C PRO A 101 3.38 -10.36 7.26
N THR A 102 2.55 -9.74 8.10
CA THR A 102 2.85 -8.46 8.76
C THR A 102 3.27 -8.72 10.21
N TYR A 103 3.98 -7.76 10.81
CA TYR A 103 4.54 -7.89 12.16
C TYR A 103 4.25 -6.64 13.02
N PRO A 104 2.96 -6.28 13.24
CA PRO A 104 2.61 -5.11 14.05
C PRO A 104 3.12 -5.20 15.49
N ASP A 105 3.14 -6.41 16.06
CA ASP A 105 3.64 -6.71 17.40
C ASP A 105 5.10 -7.20 17.40
N GLY A 106 5.82 -6.94 16.31
CA GLY A 106 7.19 -7.41 16.11
C GLY A 106 7.30 -8.84 15.60
N PHE A 107 8.54 -9.28 15.38
CA PHE A 107 8.83 -10.61 14.88
C PHE A 107 8.65 -11.70 15.96
N PRO A 108 8.23 -12.92 15.58
CA PRO A 108 7.98 -14.01 16.51
C PRO A 108 9.25 -14.52 17.20
N ALA A 109 9.11 -15.06 18.41
CA ALA A 109 10.25 -15.46 19.26
C ALA A 109 11.16 -16.53 18.64
N ASP A 110 10.60 -17.45 17.85
CA ASP A 110 11.34 -18.48 17.12
C ASP A 110 12.21 -17.87 16.01
N LEU A 111 11.69 -16.90 15.25
CA LEU A 111 12.48 -16.14 14.26
C LEU A 111 13.65 -15.42 14.94
N ARG A 112 13.38 -14.78 16.07
CA ARG A 112 14.41 -14.05 16.83
C ARG A 112 15.51 -14.96 17.35
N ALA A 113 15.12 -16.10 17.92
CA ALA A 113 16.04 -17.11 18.41
C ALA A 113 16.91 -17.68 17.28
N GLU A 114 16.31 -17.99 16.12
CA GLU A 114 17.04 -18.53 14.97
C GLU A 114 18.02 -17.51 14.38
N TYR A 115 17.63 -16.23 14.29
CA TYR A 115 18.56 -15.16 13.90
C TYR A 115 19.73 -15.05 14.87
N ALA A 116 19.46 -15.03 16.18
CA ALA A 116 20.51 -14.90 17.19
C ALA A 116 21.49 -16.08 17.12
N ARG A 117 20.97 -17.29 16.91
CA ARG A 117 21.78 -18.51 16.72
C ARG A 117 22.67 -18.43 15.48
N ARG A 118 22.16 -17.91 14.34
CA ARG A 118 22.92 -17.83 13.08
C ARG A 118 23.93 -16.70 13.04
N THR A 119 23.60 -15.56 13.66
CA THR A 119 24.42 -14.34 13.59
C THR A 119 25.38 -14.21 14.77
N GLY A 120 25.11 -14.93 15.87
CA GLY A 120 25.82 -14.72 17.14
C GLY A 120 25.48 -13.38 17.79
N ARG A 121 24.44 -12.66 17.33
CA ARG A 121 24.06 -11.34 17.83
C ARG A 121 22.69 -11.37 18.52
N GLY A 122 22.58 -10.64 19.62
CA GLY A 122 21.29 -10.36 20.25
C GLY A 122 20.47 -9.32 19.46
N TRP A 123 19.29 -8.99 19.99
CA TRP A 123 18.31 -8.10 19.38
C TRP A 123 18.04 -6.87 20.27
N LEU A 124 17.69 -5.77 19.64
CA LEU A 124 17.12 -4.56 20.23
C LEU A 124 15.89 -4.15 19.43
N GLY A 125 14.90 -3.55 20.07
CA GLY A 125 13.66 -3.13 19.40
C GLY A 125 12.64 -4.25 19.29
N ASN A 126 12.36 -4.68 18.06
CA ASN A 126 11.31 -5.60 17.63
C ASN A 126 9.90 -5.01 17.74
N TYR A 127 9.73 -3.77 17.29
CA TYR A 127 8.44 -3.08 17.19
C TYR A 127 8.46 -2.11 16.01
N ALA A 128 7.30 -1.77 15.47
CA ALA A 128 7.19 -0.82 14.38
C ALA A 128 7.60 0.60 14.83
N ALA A 129 8.59 1.19 14.17
CA ALA A 129 9.06 2.55 14.43
C ALA A 129 9.61 3.19 13.15
N SER A 130 9.66 4.53 13.13
CA SER A 130 10.44 5.25 12.12
C SER A 130 11.93 4.90 12.27
N GLY A 131 12.63 4.78 11.14
CA GLY A 131 14.08 4.54 11.14
C GLY A 131 14.87 5.63 11.88
N THR A 132 14.41 6.88 11.85
CA THR A 132 15.05 7.96 12.62
C THR A 132 14.87 7.79 14.13
N VAL A 133 13.66 7.48 14.56
CA VAL A 133 13.28 7.34 15.97
C VAL A 133 14.00 6.15 16.60
N ILE A 134 13.97 4.99 15.94
CA ILE A 134 14.56 3.77 16.53
C ILE A 134 16.09 3.86 16.65
N ILE A 135 16.75 4.60 15.75
CA ILE A 135 18.19 4.87 15.84
C ILE A 135 18.48 5.84 16.99
N GLU A 136 17.67 6.88 17.17
CA GLU A 136 17.82 7.82 18.27
C GLU A 136 17.65 7.12 19.64
N GLU A 137 16.66 6.24 19.76
CA GLU A 137 16.36 5.50 20.99
C GLU A 137 17.41 4.42 21.31
N LEU A 138 17.77 3.60 20.32
CA LEU A 138 18.52 2.36 20.56
C LEU A 138 19.95 2.37 19.99
N GLY A 139 20.34 3.43 19.27
CA GLY A 139 21.65 3.51 18.60
C GLY A 139 22.84 3.42 19.56
N ALA A 140 22.75 4.07 20.72
CA ALA A 140 23.81 4.00 21.73
C ALA A 140 23.98 2.58 22.29
N GLU A 141 22.89 1.88 22.62
CA GLU A 141 22.94 0.49 23.11
C GLU A 141 23.40 -0.46 22.00
N HIS A 142 22.98 -0.24 20.76
CA HIS A 142 23.45 -1.01 19.59
C HIS A 142 24.98 -0.94 19.48
N MET A 143 25.55 0.27 19.52
CA MET A 143 26.99 0.47 19.42
C MET A 143 27.75 -0.13 20.60
N ALA A 144 27.21 -0.05 21.82
CA ALA A 144 27.85 -0.58 23.01
C ALA A 144 27.79 -2.12 23.10
N SER A 145 26.66 -2.72 22.70
CA SER A 145 26.40 -4.15 22.88
C SER A 145 26.67 -5.00 21.64
N GLY A 146 26.70 -4.41 20.45
CA GLY A 146 26.79 -5.11 19.17
C GLY A 146 25.52 -5.85 18.74
N LYS A 147 24.43 -5.81 19.54
CA LYS A 147 23.12 -6.39 19.22
C LYS A 147 22.47 -5.65 18.05
N THR A 148 21.73 -6.33 17.18
CA THR A 148 21.06 -5.69 16.02
C THR A 148 19.76 -4.99 16.42
N ILE A 149 19.53 -3.77 15.92
CA ILE A 149 18.21 -3.10 15.96
C ILE A 149 17.35 -3.70 14.85
N VAL A 150 16.20 -4.28 15.20
CA VAL A 150 15.29 -4.96 14.26
C VAL A 150 13.86 -4.48 14.47
#